data_AF-A0A961SUP5-F1
#
_entry.id   AF-A0A961SUP5-F1
#
_cell.length_a   1.000
_cell.length_b   1.000
_cell.length_c   1.000
_cell.angle_alpha   90.00
_cell.angle_beta   90.00
_cell.angle_gamma   90.00
#
_symmetry.space_group_name_H-M   'P 1'
#
loop_
_entity.id
_entity.type
_entity.pdbx_description
1 polymer ?
#
loop_
_entity_poly.entity_id
_entity_poly.type
_entity_poly.pdbx_seq_one_letter_code
_entity_poly.pdbx_strand_id
1 'polypeptide(L)'
;MPAVQETIEQVRAIDVDQYKYGFETEIESDKVAPGLSEDVIRQISAKKNEPEWMLEWRLDAYRRWLTMEEPAWARVDYPKIDFNAISYYSAPKGVSGPKSLDEVDPELLKTYEKLGIPLREQEILAGVTSSKIAVDAVFDSVSVVTTFKEELRKAGVIFMSISEALREHPDLVRKYLGSVVPVTDNFYATLNTAVFTDGSFVFVPKG
;
A
#
# COMPACT_ATOMS: atom_id res chain seq x y z
N MET A 1 -5.57 -12.26 40.06
CA MET A 1 -5.17 -13.66 39.75
C MET A 1 -3.82 -13.60 39.08
N PRO A 2 -2.76 -14.19 39.65
CA PRO A 2 -1.48 -14.28 38.96
C PRO A 2 -1.66 -15.14 37.70
N ALA A 3 -1.09 -14.73 36.57
CA ALA A 3 -1.12 -15.53 35.36
C ALA A 3 -0.54 -16.93 35.67
N VAL A 4 -1.27 -17.98 35.29
CA VAL A 4 -0.85 -19.37 35.52
C VAL A 4 0.45 -19.58 34.74
N GLN A 5 1.42 -20.27 35.35
CA GLN A 5 2.75 -20.51 34.78
C GLN A 5 2.68 -21.12 33.36
N GLU A 6 1.65 -21.93 33.12
CA GLU A 6 1.27 -22.51 31.83
C GLU A 6 0.90 -21.46 30.77
N THR A 7 0.22 -20.37 31.15
CA THR A 7 -0.09 -19.24 30.25
C THR A 7 1.18 -18.46 29.89
N ILE A 8 2.10 -18.28 30.84
CA ILE A 8 3.38 -17.61 30.59
C ILE A 8 4.26 -18.45 29.66
N GLU A 9 4.28 -19.77 29.83
CA GLU A 9 4.99 -20.70 28.96
C GLU A 9 4.37 -20.77 27.56
N GLN A 10 3.03 -20.77 27.42
CA GLN A 10 2.36 -20.69 26.12
C GLN A 10 2.66 -19.38 25.37
N VAL A 11 2.65 -18.24 26.06
CA VAL A 11 3.00 -16.95 25.44
C VAL A 11 4.47 -16.91 25.01
N ARG A 12 5.39 -17.49 25.79
CA ARG A 12 6.80 -17.64 25.39
C ARG A 12 7.01 -18.65 24.26
N ALA A 13 6.17 -19.66 24.14
CA ALA A 13 6.21 -20.59 23.01
C ALA A 13 5.72 -19.93 21.71
N ILE A 14 4.88 -18.89 21.81
CA ILE A 14 4.51 -17.98 20.71
C ILE A 14 5.51 -16.80 20.72
N ASP A 15 6.80 -17.09 20.76
CA ASP A 15 7.84 -16.06 20.65
C ASP A 15 7.66 -15.32 19.31
N VAL A 16 7.95 -14.03 19.27
CA VAL A 16 7.85 -13.22 18.03
C VAL A 16 8.78 -13.81 16.95
N ASP A 17 9.89 -14.42 17.38
CA ASP A 17 10.85 -15.15 16.53
C ASP A 17 10.30 -16.46 15.97
N GLN A 18 9.23 -17.01 16.55
CA GLN A 18 8.49 -18.17 16.01
C GLN A 18 7.27 -17.77 15.20
N TYR A 19 6.98 -16.48 15.06
CA TYR A 19 5.89 -16.02 14.23
C TYR A 19 6.21 -16.33 12.76
N LYS A 20 5.39 -17.20 12.16
CA LYS A 20 5.55 -17.66 10.78
C LYS A 20 5.74 -16.51 9.76
N TYR A 21 5.21 -15.32 10.05
CA TYR A 21 5.29 -14.14 9.19
C TYR A 21 6.19 -13.03 9.75
N GLY A 22 6.99 -13.32 10.77
CA GLY A 22 7.95 -12.39 11.38
C GLY A 22 9.29 -12.32 10.65
N PHE A 23 9.30 -12.61 9.33
CA PHE A 23 10.52 -12.56 8.53
C PHE A 23 10.70 -11.17 7.92
N GLU A 24 11.94 -10.73 7.80
CA GLU A 24 12.31 -9.48 7.16
C GLU A 24 12.76 -9.72 5.71
N THR A 25 12.60 -8.70 4.88
CA THR A 25 13.10 -8.70 3.50
C THR A 25 14.08 -7.56 3.37
N GLU A 26 15.36 -7.87 3.24
CA GLU A 26 16.41 -6.86 3.06
C GLU A 26 16.52 -6.49 1.58
N ILE A 27 15.82 -5.43 1.18
CA ILE A 27 15.93 -4.84 -0.17
C ILE A 27 16.46 -3.42 -0.06
N GLU A 28 17.45 -3.11 -0.89
CA GLU A 28 17.96 -1.75 -0.98
C GLU A 28 16.86 -0.80 -1.46
N SER A 29 16.50 0.19 -0.64
CA SER A 29 15.33 1.04 -0.86
C SER A 29 15.67 2.52 -0.79
N ASP A 30 15.05 3.32 -1.65
CA ASP A 30 15.02 4.78 -1.56
C ASP A 30 13.91 5.20 -0.59
N LYS A 31 14.29 5.86 0.51
CA LYS A 31 13.40 6.22 1.61
C LYS A 31 13.36 7.73 1.81
N VAL A 32 12.19 8.28 2.11
CA VAL A 32 12.07 9.64 2.64
C VAL A 32 12.40 9.61 4.13
N ALA A 33 13.05 10.67 4.64
CA ALA A 33 13.38 10.79 6.05
C ALA A 33 12.12 10.64 6.92
N PRO A 34 12.23 10.05 8.13
CA PRO A 34 11.11 9.99 9.06
C PRO A 34 10.54 11.37 9.38
N GLY A 35 9.23 11.46 9.48
CA GLY A 35 8.53 12.69 9.83
C GLY A 35 7.23 12.88 9.07
N LEU A 36 6.31 13.64 9.66
CA LEU A 36 5.06 14.01 9.02
C LEU A 36 4.91 15.53 8.98
N SER A 37 5.20 16.12 7.82
CA SER A 37 5.09 17.56 7.57
C SER A 37 4.56 17.86 6.17
N GLU A 38 4.16 19.12 5.92
CA GLU A 38 3.81 19.56 4.56
C GLU A 38 4.95 19.32 3.56
N ASP A 39 6.21 19.46 4.01
CA ASP A 39 7.38 19.22 3.15
C ASP A 39 7.52 17.75 2.76
N VAL A 40 7.28 16.83 3.70
CA VAL A 40 7.27 15.38 3.41
C VAL A 40 6.16 15.06 2.41
N ILE A 41 4.96 15.61 2.59
CA ILE A 41 3.84 15.42 1.66
C ILE A 41 4.18 15.94 0.25
N ARG A 42 4.80 17.12 0.16
CA ARG A 42 5.29 17.68 -1.12
C ARG A 42 6.34 16.78 -1.76
N GLN A 43 7.27 16.22 -0.98
CA GLN A 43 8.28 15.29 -1.48
C GLN A 43 7.65 13.99 -2.03
N ILE A 44 6.68 13.42 -1.30
CA ILE A 44 5.95 12.22 -1.75
C ILE A 44 5.25 12.50 -3.08
N SER A 45 4.48 13.59 -3.13
CA SER A 45 3.73 13.99 -4.32
C SER A 45 4.63 14.24 -5.53
N ALA A 46 5.78 14.90 -5.32
CA ALA A 46 6.79 15.14 -6.34
C ALA A 46 7.45 13.83 -6.83
N LYS A 47 7.82 12.91 -5.93
CA LYS A 47 8.37 11.59 -6.29
C LYS A 47 7.38 10.78 -7.13
N LYS A 48 6.08 10.90 -6.86
CA LYS A 48 5.00 10.20 -7.57
C LYS A 48 4.53 10.92 -8.84
N ASN A 49 5.01 12.13 -9.09
CA ASN A 49 4.61 12.99 -10.21
C ASN A 49 3.08 13.15 -10.30
N GLU A 50 2.48 13.51 -9.16
CA GLU A 50 1.03 13.69 -9.02
C GLU A 50 0.54 15.03 -9.58
N PRO A 51 -0.73 15.11 -10.00
CA PRO A 51 -1.33 16.39 -10.41
C PRO A 51 -1.48 17.36 -9.22
N GLU A 52 -1.46 18.66 -9.49
CA GLU A 52 -1.48 19.71 -8.45
C GLU A 52 -2.68 19.62 -7.50
N TRP A 53 -3.86 19.31 -8.02
CA TRP A 53 -5.07 19.15 -7.20
C TRP A 53 -4.94 18.03 -6.16
N MET A 54 -4.15 17.00 -6.46
CA MET A 54 -3.91 15.86 -5.58
C MET A 54 -2.99 16.28 -4.43
N LEU A 55 -1.96 17.08 -4.72
CA LEU A 55 -1.10 17.68 -3.70
C LEU A 55 -1.91 18.59 -2.74
N GLU A 56 -2.74 19.48 -3.29
CA GLU A 56 -3.60 20.34 -2.47
C GLU A 56 -4.53 19.52 -1.57
N TRP A 57 -5.15 18.47 -2.13
CA TRP A 57 -6.02 17.57 -1.38
C TRP A 57 -5.29 16.87 -0.21
N ARG A 58 -4.04 16.45 -0.41
CA ARG A 58 -3.18 15.88 0.67
C ARG A 58 -2.85 16.90 1.75
N LEU A 59 -2.49 18.12 1.36
CA LEU A 59 -2.12 19.17 2.30
C LEU A 59 -3.32 19.59 3.16
N ASP A 60 -4.50 19.70 2.57
CA ASP A 60 -5.73 20.01 3.30
C ASP A 60 -6.11 18.88 4.26
N ALA A 61 -5.92 17.62 3.85
CA ALA A 61 -6.10 16.48 4.74
C ALA A 61 -5.13 16.53 5.92
N TYR A 62 -3.85 16.83 5.69
CA TYR A 62 -2.86 16.97 6.76
C TYR A 62 -3.21 18.09 7.75
N ARG A 63 -3.54 19.28 7.25
CA ARG A 63 -3.96 20.41 8.09
C ARG A 63 -5.19 20.06 8.94
N ARG A 64 -6.15 19.34 8.35
CA ARG A 64 -7.31 18.84 9.07
C ARG A 64 -6.89 17.83 10.15
N TRP A 65 -6.05 16.86 9.80
CA TRP A 65 -5.60 15.81 10.71
C TRP A 65 -4.93 16.38 11.96
N LEU A 66 -4.14 17.46 11.83
CA LEU A 66 -3.52 18.17 12.96
C LEU A 66 -4.54 18.72 13.98
N THR A 67 -5.79 18.94 13.58
CA THR A 67 -6.88 19.41 14.46
C THR A 67 -7.69 18.30 15.09
N MET A 68 -7.41 17.03 14.75
CA MET A 68 -8.16 15.88 15.20
C MET A 68 -7.49 15.21 16.40
N GLU A 69 -8.29 14.57 17.24
CA GLU A 69 -7.80 13.75 18.35
C GLU A 69 -7.79 12.28 17.95
N GLU A 70 -6.75 11.55 18.36
CA GLU A 70 -6.65 10.10 18.15
C GLU A 70 -7.76 9.38 18.94
N PRO A 71 -8.54 8.48 18.32
CA PRO A 71 -9.63 7.79 19.00
C PRO A 71 -9.11 6.79 20.06
N ALA A 72 -9.71 6.82 21.26
CA ALA A 72 -9.36 5.94 22.39
C ALA A 72 -10.49 4.99 22.83
N TRP A 73 -11.54 4.83 22.02
CA TRP A 73 -12.72 4.03 22.37
C TRP A 73 -12.50 2.52 22.22
N ALA A 74 -11.48 2.09 21.48
CA ALA A 74 -11.17 0.68 21.28
C ALA A 74 -10.55 0.09 22.54
N ARG A 75 -10.97 -1.13 22.92
CA ARG A 75 -10.45 -1.85 24.08
C ARG A 75 -9.15 -2.59 23.74
N VAL A 76 -8.15 -1.83 23.32
CA VAL A 76 -6.82 -2.31 22.96
C VAL A 76 -5.79 -1.48 23.72
N ASP A 77 -4.71 -2.13 24.16
CA ASP A 77 -3.59 -1.48 24.82
C ASP A 77 -2.36 -1.63 23.92
N TYR A 78 -1.83 -0.50 23.47
CA TYR A 78 -0.62 -0.46 22.64
C TYR A 78 0.13 0.85 22.93
N PRO A 79 1.48 0.86 22.82
CA PRO A 79 2.25 2.09 22.92
C PRO A 79 1.77 3.08 21.85
N LYS A 80 1.57 4.35 22.23
CA LYS A 80 1.15 5.38 21.28
C LYS A 80 2.11 5.42 20.08
N ILE A 81 1.53 5.50 18.90
CA ILE A 81 2.28 5.57 17.66
C ILE A 81 2.90 6.97 17.56
N ASP A 82 4.22 7.03 17.46
CA ASP A 82 4.90 8.27 17.08
C ASP A 82 4.83 8.41 15.56
N PHE A 83 3.84 9.15 15.08
CA PHE A 83 3.66 9.42 13.65
C PHE A 83 4.87 10.15 13.03
N ASN A 84 5.69 10.86 13.82
CA ASN A 84 6.89 11.51 13.29
C ASN A 84 8.10 10.57 13.18
N ALA A 85 8.06 9.40 13.82
CA ALA A 85 9.11 8.40 13.69
C ALA A 85 8.97 7.52 12.43
N ILE A 86 7.87 7.66 11.69
CA ILE A 86 7.54 6.84 10.52
C ILE A 86 8.14 7.45 9.25
N SER A 87 8.73 6.59 8.41
CA SER A 87 9.04 6.93 7.02
C SER A 87 7.83 6.63 6.15
N TYR A 88 7.22 7.66 5.58
CA TYR A 88 5.98 7.55 4.80
C TYR A 88 6.20 7.18 3.33
N TYR A 89 7.46 7.02 2.90
CA TYR A 89 7.79 6.57 1.55
C TYR A 89 9.04 5.72 1.56
N SER A 90 8.94 4.53 0.98
CA SER A 90 10.02 3.58 0.73
C SER A 90 9.76 2.89 -0.60
N ALA A 91 10.73 2.89 -1.51
CA ALA A 91 10.61 2.16 -2.77
C ALA A 91 11.88 1.36 -3.03
N PRO A 92 11.78 0.09 -3.47
CA PRO A 92 12.93 -0.69 -3.91
C PRO A 92 13.73 0.04 -4.99
N LYS A 93 15.07 0.06 -4.87
CA LYS A 93 15.93 0.64 -5.90
C LYS A 93 15.81 -0.18 -7.19
N GLY A 94 15.73 0.51 -8.33
CA GLY A 94 15.66 -0.12 -9.65
C GLY A 94 14.24 -0.40 -10.16
N VAL A 95 13.21 -0.34 -9.30
CA VAL A 95 11.82 -0.57 -9.73
C VAL A 95 11.18 0.77 -10.13
N SER A 96 11.09 1.01 -11.44
CA SER A 96 10.53 2.25 -12.03
C SER A 96 9.16 2.00 -12.66
N GLY A 97 8.25 1.38 -11.89
CA GLY A 97 6.92 1.01 -12.33
C GLY A 97 6.79 -0.47 -12.76
N PRO A 98 5.58 -0.92 -13.10
CA PRO A 98 5.27 -2.32 -13.37
C PRO A 98 5.87 -2.74 -14.73
N LYS A 99 7.03 -3.42 -14.71
CA LYS A 99 7.72 -3.90 -15.91
C LYS A 99 7.97 -5.39 -15.81
N SER A 100 6.90 -6.15 -16.08
CA SER A 100 6.85 -7.62 -16.14
C SER A 100 7.39 -8.36 -14.91
N LEU A 101 7.13 -9.67 -14.83
CA LEU A 101 7.60 -10.48 -13.70
C LEU A 101 9.10 -10.81 -13.75
N ASP A 102 9.71 -10.67 -14.94
CA ASP A 102 11.09 -11.09 -15.21
C ASP A 102 12.13 -10.06 -14.75
N GLU A 103 11.74 -8.79 -14.62
CA GLU A 103 12.62 -7.70 -14.13
C GLU A 103 12.53 -7.51 -12.61
N VAL A 104 11.72 -8.32 -11.93
CA VAL A 104 11.49 -8.25 -10.49
C VAL A 104 12.66 -8.88 -9.73
N ASP A 105 13.10 -8.22 -8.65
CA ASP A 105 14.15 -8.74 -7.78
C ASP A 105 13.77 -10.16 -7.26
N PRO A 106 14.66 -11.16 -7.39
CA PRO A 106 14.42 -12.51 -6.90
C PRO A 106 14.05 -12.56 -5.42
N GLU A 107 14.53 -11.64 -4.60
CA GLU A 107 14.21 -11.56 -3.18
C GLU A 107 12.74 -11.19 -2.96
N LEU A 108 12.19 -10.29 -3.79
CA LEU A 108 10.78 -9.92 -3.76
C LEU A 108 9.89 -11.11 -4.16
N LEU A 109 10.27 -11.87 -5.19
CA LEU A 109 9.56 -13.09 -5.59
C LEU A 109 9.52 -14.13 -4.46
N LYS A 110 10.66 -14.36 -3.78
CA LYS A 110 10.72 -15.24 -2.61
C LYS A 110 9.83 -14.75 -1.48
N THR A 111 9.73 -13.43 -1.28
CA THR A 111 8.84 -12.86 -0.26
C THR A 111 7.37 -13.12 -0.58
N TYR A 112 6.94 -12.95 -1.82
CA TYR A 112 5.57 -13.32 -2.22
C TYR A 112 5.31 -14.83 -2.11
N GLU A 113 6.29 -15.68 -2.45
CA GLU A 113 6.20 -17.13 -2.22
C GLU A 113 6.05 -17.48 -0.73
N LYS A 114 6.83 -16.84 0.16
CA LYS A 114 6.71 -17.01 1.62
C LYS A 114 5.33 -16.58 2.14
N LEU A 115 4.75 -15.53 1.55
CA LEU A 115 3.38 -15.07 1.84
C LEU A 115 2.30 -15.99 1.27
N GLY A 116 2.68 -17.00 0.46
CA GLY A 116 1.75 -17.94 -0.18
C GLY A 116 1.10 -17.40 -1.45
N ILE A 117 1.71 -16.40 -2.09
CA ILE A 117 1.24 -15.77 -3.33
C ILE A 117 2.28 -16.05 -4.43
N PRO A 118 2.25 -17.21 -5.09
CA PRO A 118 3.23 -17.53 -6.12
C PRO A 118 2.92 -16.74 -7.41
N LEU A 119 3.59 -15.60 -7.58
CA LEU A 119 3.34 -14.67 -8.70
C LEU A 119 3.58 -15.33 -10.08
N ARG A 120 4.63 -16.15 -10.22
CA ARG A 120 4.92 -16.93 -11.44
C ARG A 120 3.88 -17.99 -11.72
N GLU A 121 3.43 -18.69 -10.69
CA GLU A 121 2.44 -19.75 -10.87
C GLU A 121 1.08 -19.17 -11.23
N GLN A 122 0.71 -17.98 -10.77
CA GLN A 122 -0.53 -17.33 -11.22
C GLN A 122 -0.51 -16.98 -12.71
N GLU A 123 0.63 -16.55 -13.26
CA GLU A 123 0.77 -16.33 -14.72
C GLU A 123 0.73 -17.65 -15.51
N ILE A 124 1.34 -18.72 -15.00
CA ILE A 124 1.39 -20.05 -15.67
C ILE A 124 0.05 -20.81 -15.52
N LEU A 125 -0.62 -20.71 -14.38
CA LEU A 125 -1.92 -21.35 -14.09
C LEU A 125 -3.05 -20.74 -14.92
N ALA A 126 -2.85 -19.53 -15.48
CA ALA A 126 -3.74 -18.91 -16.48
C ALA A 126 -3.92 -19.76 -17.75
N GLY A 127 -3.06 -20.75 -17.98
CA GLY A 127 -3.15 -21.70 -19.09
C GLY A 127 -3.75 -23.07 -18.75
N VAL A 128 -3.98 -23.43 -17.47
CA VAL A 128 -4.32 -24.83 -17.11
C VAL A 128 -5.46 -24.97 -16.09
N THR A 129 -5.86 -23.95 -15.32
CA THR A 129 -7.04 -24.04 -14.42
C THR A 129 -7.86 -22.74 -14.41
N SER A 130 -9.18 -22.87 -14.35
CA SER A 130 -10.27 -21.95 -14.73
C SER A 130 -10.40 -20.58 -14.04
N SER A 131 -9.39 -20.06 -13.35
CA SER A 131 -9.47 -18.76 -12.66
C SER A 131 -8.43 -17.78 -13.20
N LYS A 132 -8.86 -16.88 -14.10
CA LYS A 132 -8.05 -15.74 -14.55
C LYS A 132 -8.11 -14.64 -13.49
N ILE A 133 -7.13 -14.59 -12.59
CA ILE A 133 -7.07 -13.61 -11.50
C ILE A 133 -6.05 -12.53 -11.87
N ALA A 134 -6.49 -11.28 -11.97
CA ALA A 134 -5.60 -10.13 -12.13
C ALA A 134 -5.09 -9.69 -10.75
N VAL A 135 -3.78 -9.49 -10.63
CA VAL A 135 -3.10 -9.18 -9.38
C VAL A 135 -2.23 -7.95 -9.58
N ASP A 136 -2.37 -7.00 -8.65
CA ASP A 136 -1.51 -5.85 -8.48
C ASP A 136 -0.72 -6.05 -7.19
N ALA A 137 0.58 -6.32 -7.33
CA ALA A 137 1.50 -6.56 -6.23
C ALA A 137 2.12 -5.21 -5.83
N VAL A 138 1.76 -4.71 -4.65
CA VAL A 138 2.33 -3.51 -4.06
C VAL A 138 3.37 -3.91 -3.02
N PHE A 139 4.60 -3.41 -3.17
CA PHE A 139 5.69 -3.58 -2.22
C PHE A 139 6.14 -2.21 -1.73
N ASP A 140 6.08 -2.00 -0.41
CA ASP A 140 6.19 -0.69 0.23
C ASP A 140 5.31 0.37 -0.45
N SER A 141 5.93 1.38 -1.06
CA SER A 141 5.25 2.54 -1.64
C SER A 141 5.05 2.44 -3.15
N VAL A 142 5.33 1.30 -3.79
CA VAL A 142 5.22 1.15 -5.26
C VAL A 142 4.57 -0.17 -5.67
N SER A 143 3.71 -0.12 -6.68
CA SER A 143 3.32 -1.31 -7.43
C SER A 143 4.51 -1.85 -8.23
N VAL A 144 4.84 -3.12 -8.00
CA VAL A 144 5.98 -3.81 -8.64
C VAL A 144 5.54 -4.67 -9.82
N VAL A 145 4.32 -5.23 -9.77
CA VAL A 145 3.76 -6.08 -10.83
C VAL A 145 2.26 -5.85 -10.92
N THR A 146 1.75 -5.66 -12.14
CA THR A 146 0.32 -5.73 -12.44
C THR A 146 0.08 -6.72 -13.57
N THR A 147 -0.64 -7.81 -13.30
CA THR A 147 -0.95 -8.86 -14.29
C THR A 147 -2.23 -8.55 -15.07
N PHE A 148 -2.41 -9.18 -16.25
CA PHE A 148 -3.60 -9.09 -17.11
C PHE A 148 -3.99 -7.68 -17.61
N LYS A 149 -3.11 -6.69 -17.51
CA LYS A 149 -3.37 -5.30 -17.95
C LYS A 149 -3.86 -5.23 -19.40
N GLU A 150 -3.20 -5.94 -20.32
CA GLU A 150 -3.57 -5.93 -21.75
C GLU A 150 -4.89 -6.64 -22.06
N GLU A 151 -5.20 -7.75 -21.40
CA GLU A 151 -6.46 -8.47 -21.63
C GLU A 151 -7.65 -7.73 -21.05
N LEU A 152 -7.50 -7.15 -19.86
CA LEU A 152 -8.52 -6.29 -19.25
C LEU A 152 -8.76 -5.03 -20.09
N ARG A 153 -7.69 -4.43 -20.63
CA ARG A 153 -7.76 -3.29 -21.55
C ARG A 153 -8.55 -3.63 -22.82
N LYS A 154 -8.42 -4.84 -23.38
CA LYS A 154 -9.24 -5.28 -24.53
C LYS A 154 -10.73 -5.36 -24.20
N ALA A 155 -11.08 -5.64 -22.95
CA ALA A 155 -12.46 -5.60 -22.45
C ALA A 155 -12.91 -4.19 -22.03
N GLY A 156 -12.08 -3.17 -22.20
CA GLY A 156 -12.34 -1.79 -21.78
C GLY A 156 -12.15 -1.51 -20.30
N VAL A 157 -11.71 -2.51 -19.51
CA VAL A 157 -11.44 -2.38 -18.08
C VAL A 157 -10.08 -1.72 -17.86
N ILE A 158 -10.03 -0.72 -16.98
CA ILE A 158 -8.79 -0.09 -16.53
C ILE A 158 -8.38 -0.76 -15.23
N PHE A 159 -7.23 -1.44 -15.22
CA PHE A 159 -6.63 -2.02 -14.03
C PHE A 159 -5.15 -1.64 -13.98
N MET A 160 -4.77 -0.85 -12.97
CA MET A 160 -3.43 -0.29 -12.78
C MET A 160 -3.27 0.23 -11.36
N SER A 161 -2.07 0.70 -11.01
CA SER A 161 -1.87 1.39 -9.74
C SER A 161 -2.59 2.75 -9.71
N ILE A 162 -2.97 3.20 -8.52
CA ILE A 162 -3.56 4.53 -8.32
C ILE A 162 -2.56 5.62 -8.71
N SER A 163 -1.26 5.38 -8.53
CA SER A 163 -0.19 6.27 -8.99
C SER A 163 -0.22 6.47 -10.51
N GLU A 164 -0.41 5.39 -11.29
CA GLU A 164 -0.60 5.48 -12.74
C GLU A 164 -1.92 6.16 -13.10
N ALA A 165 -3.02 5.78 -12.44
CA ALA A 165 -4.34 6.34 -12.70
C ALA A 165 -4.41 7.86 -12.43
N LEU A 166 -3.69 8.37 -11.42
CA LEU A 166 -3.60 9.81 -11.14
C LEU A 166 -2.92 10.59 -12.27
N ARG A 167 -2.02 9.95 -13.03
CA ARG A 167 -1.31 10.58 -14.17
C ARG A 167 -2.06 10.40 -15.48
N GLU A 168 -2.56 9.19 -15.75
CA GLU A 168 -3.18 8.83 -17.02
C GLU A 168 -4.69 9.15 -17.07
N HIS A 169 -5.37 9.11 -15.92
CA HIS A 169 -6.82 9.30 -15.79
C HIS A 169 -7.21 10.26 -14.63
N PRO A 170 -6.57 11.44 -14.49
CA PRO A 170 -6.74 12.33 -13.34
C PRO A 170 -8.21 12.73 -13.10
N ASP A 171 -8.97 13.02 -14.16
CA ASP A 171 -10.38 13.43 -14.05
C ASP A 171 -11.27 12.30 -13.54
N LEU A 172 -10.98 11.05 -13.96
CA LEU A 172 -11.72 9.87 -13.53
C LEU A 172 -11.44 9.57 -12.06
N VAL A 173 -10.17 9.63 -11.66
CA VAL A 173 -9.79 9.45 -10.25
C VAL A 173 -10.43 10.55 -9.40
N ARG A 174 -10.27 11.82 -9.78
CA ARG A 174 -10.82 12.97 -9.06
C ARG A 174 -12.34 12.89 -8.86
N LYS A 175 -13.06 12.30 -9.82
CA LYS A 175 -14.51 12.12 -9.73
C LYS A 175 -14.94 11.14 -8.62
N TYR A 176 -14.14 10.11 -8.35
CA TYR A 176 -14.53 9.02 -7.45
C TYR A 176 -13.75 8.99 -6.13
N LEU A 177 -12.52 9.52 -6.12
CA LEU A 177 -11.66 9.55 -4.94
C LEU A 177 -12.34 10.35 -3.82
N GLY A 178 -12.43 9.75 -2.64
CA GLY A 178 -13.08 10.37 -1.47
C GLY A 178 -14.61 10.37 -1.49
N SER A 179 -15.27 9.77 -2.49
CA SER A 179 -16.75 9.77 -2.57
C SER A 179 -17.45 8.86 -1.55
N VAL A 180 -16.82 7.73 -1.20
CA VAL A 180 -17.35 6.75 -0.22
C VAL A 180 -16.70 6.94 1.14
N VAL A 181 -15.37 7.06 1.17
CA VAL A 181 -14.60 7.36 2.38
C VAL A 181 -14.05 8.78 2.23
N PRO A 182 -14.76 9.80 2.72
CA PRO A 182 -14.31 11.18 2.59
C PRO A 182 -13.09 11.45 3.48
N VAL A 183 -12.35 12.51 3.15
CA VAL A 183 -11.22 13.00 3.97
C VAL A 183 -11.63 13.24 5.43
N THR A 184 -12.90 13.56 5.66
CA THR A 184 -13.46 13.88 6.97
C THR A 184 -13.96 12.67 7.75
N ASP A 185 -13.84 11.45 7.23
CA ASP A 185 -14.47 10.24 7.78
C ASP A 185 -14.02 9.95 9.22
N ASN A 186 -12.71 9.79 9.44
CA ASN A 186 -12.12 9.55 10.76
C ASN A 186 -10.63 9.91 10.78
N PHE A 187 -10.03 9.90 11.98
CA PHE A 187 -8.62 10.24 12.19
C PHE A 187 -7.65 9.51 11.25
N TYR A 188 -7.81 8.20 11.08
CA TYR A 188 -6.91 7.39 10.25
C TYR A 188 -7.22 7.52 8.75
N ALA A 189 -8.47 7.76 8.36
CA ALA A 189 -8.82 8.05 6.97
C ALA A 189 -8.25 9.41 6.52
N THR A 190 -8.31 10.42 7.39
CA THR A 190 -7.69 11.73 7.14
C THR A 190 -6.17 11.60 7.04
N LEU A 191 -5.55 10.83 7.94
CA LEU A 191 -4.12 10.54 7.86
C LEU A 191 -3.76 9.83 6.56
N ASN A 192 -4.46 8.74 6.21
CA ASN A 192 -4.24 7.97 4.99
C ASN A 192 -4.32 8.88 3.75
N THR A 193 -5.32 9.76 3.70
CA THR A 193 -5.46 10.74 2.61
C THR A 193 -4.20 11.60 2.42
N ALA A 194 -3.57 12.04 3.51
CA ALA A 194 -2.37 12.87 3.43
C ALA A 194 -1.16 12.10 2.89
N VAL A 195 -0.98 10.83 3.33
CA VAL A 195 0.30 10.12 3.17
C VAL A 195 0.28 8.87 2.30
N PHE A 196 -0.86 8.41 1.79
CA PHE A 196 -0.88 7.19 0.97
C PHE A 196 0.07 7.34 -0.23
N THR A 197 0.80 6.29 -0.56
CA THR A 197 1.79 6.34 -1.64
C THR A 197 1.40 5.51 -2.85
N ASP A 198 0.64 4.44 -2.64
CA ASP A 198 0.10 3.64 -3.73
C ASP A 198 -1.17 2.89 -3.32
N GLY A 199 -1.70 2.11 -4.27
CA GLY A 199 -2.89 1.30 -4.16
C GLY A 199 -3.34 0.88 -5.56
N SER A 200 -4.42 0.10 -5.66
CA SER A 200 -4.93 -0.37 -6.95
C SER A 200 -6.12 0.48 -7.41
N PHE A 201 -6.17 0.79 -8.70
CA PHE A 201 -7.28 1.46 -9.36
C PHE A 201 -7.94 0.52 -10.37
N VAL A 202 -9.25 0.34 -10.20
CA VAL A 202 -10.09 -0.49 -11.08
C VAL A 202 -11.26 0.35 -11.58
N PHE A 203 -11.41 0.44 -12.90
CA PHE A 203 -12.60 1.02 -13.52
C PHE A 203 -13.17 0.08 -14.58
N VAL A 204 -14.45 -0.25 -14.42
CA VAL A 204 -15.21 -1.08 -15.37
C VAL A 204 -16.21 -0.18 -16.09
N PRO A 205 -16.12 -0.04 -17.43
CA PRO A 205 -17.03 0.79 -18.19
C PRO A 205 -18.47 0.23 -18.15
N LYS A 206 -19.44 1.07 -18.48
CA LYS A 206 -20.82 0.60 -18.67
C LYS A 206 -20.88 -0.40 -19.82
N GLY A 207 -21.51 -1.55 -19.57
CA GLY A 207 -21.79 -2.57 -20.58
C GLY A 207 -22.97 -2.21 -21.48
#